data_AF-A0AA45R3H1-F1
#
_entry.id   AF-A0AA45R3H1-F1
#
_cell.length_a   1.000
_cell.length_b   1.000
_cell.length_c   1.000
_cell.angle_alpha   90.00
_cell.angle_beta   90.00
_cell.angle_gamma   90.00
#
_symmetry.space_group_name_H-M   'P 1'
#
loop_
_entity.id
_entity.type
_entity.pdbx_description
1 polymer ?
#
loop_
_entity_poly.entity_id
_entity_poly.type
_entity_poly.pdbx_seq_one_letter_code
_entity_poly.pdbx_strand_id
1 'polypeptide(L)'
;MIRTFALALVSAFGLSLVATGTASACSCFPGTIGEHFDRADEVFVGTVVRAGRDFGDSDDPYDDRSVYRVKVSVPLKGDVGAWVNVITATDSAQCGLWLQVGKRYLVFGAEGERGNEVEANLCGGTQPV
;
A
#
# COMPACT_ATOMS: atom_id res chain seq x y z
N MET A 1 46.33 33.83 23.02
CA MET A 1 45.70 34.05 21.70
C MET A 1 44.99 32.77 21.28
N ILE A 2 43.96 32.29 21.98
CA ILE A 2 42.51 32.47 21.72
C ILE A 2 42.05 32.14 20.27
N ARG A 3 42.96 32.19 19.28
CA ARG A 3 42.69 31.95 17.86
C ARG A 3 42.67 30.46 17.49
N THR A 4 43.34 29.60 18.25
CA THR A 4 43.45 28.16 17.93
C THR A 4 42.28 27.33 18.46
N PHE A 5 41.60 27.76 19.53
CA PHE A 5 40.43 27.05 20.06
C PHE A 5 39.15 27.27 19.24
N ALA A 6 39.06 28.38 18.49
CA ALA A 6 37.91 28.67 17.63
C ALA A 6 37.85 27.76 16.39
N LEU A 7 39.00 27.24 15.94
CA LEU A 7 39.08 26.39 14.74
C LEU A 7 38.71 24.93 15.00
N ALA A 8 38.85 24.44 16.24
CA ALA A 8 38.55 23.03 16.57
C ALA A 8 37.05 22.75 16.77
N LEU A 9 36.26 23.77 17.14
CA LEU A 9 34.81 23.62 17.35
C LEU A 9 33.98 23.78 16.07
N VAL A 10 34.52 24.46 15.05
CA VAL A 10 33.83 24.62 13.75
C VAL A 10 33.94 23.34 12.90
N SER A 11 34.96 22.51 13.12
CA SER A 11 35.19 21.26 12.40
C SER A 11 34.27 20.09 12.79
N ALA A 12 33.48 20.22 13.86
CA ALA A 12 32.57 19.14 14.30
C ALA A 12 31.16 19.22 13.67
N PHE A 13 30.84 20.29 12.94
CA PHE A 13 29.48 20.51 12.38
C PHE A 13 29.31 19.99 10.94
N GLY A 14 30.36 19.43 10.35
CA GLY A 14 30.46 19.23 8.89
C GLY A 14 30.11 17.85 8.35
N LEU A 15 29.60 16.90 9.15
CA LEU A 15 29.40 15.52 8.69
C LEU A 15 27.97 14.97 8.87
N SER A 16 26.95 15.84 8.84
CA SER A 16 25.55 15.43 8.79
C SER A 16 25.03 15.35 7.35
N LEU A 17 25.80 14.79 6.42
CA LEU A 17 25.27 14.39 5.12
C LEU A 17 24.58 13.03 5.27
N VAL A 18 23.45 13.03 5.98
CA VAL A 18 22.48 11.95 5.88
C VAL A 18 22.02 11.95 4.43
N ALA A 19 22.50 10.98 3.64
CA ALA A 19 21.93 10.68 2.34
C ALA A 19 20.50 10.21 2.58
N THR A 20 19.56 11.15 2.60
CA THR A 20 18.14 10.85 2.52
C THR A 20 17.92 10.27 1.13
N GLY A 21 17.91 8.94 1.03
CA GLY A 21 17.42 8.26 -0.16
C GLY A 21 16.08 8.87 -0.52
N THR A 22 15.83 9.07 -1.81
CA THR A 22 14.53 9.56 -2.29
C THR A 22 13.48 8.55 -1.84
N ALA A 23 12.75 8.86 -0.77
CA ALA A 23 11.57 8.12 -0.40
C ALA A 23 10.60 8.30 -1.58
N SER A 24 10.45 7.26 -2.40
CA SER A 24 9.45 7.25 -3.47
C SER A 24 8.08 7.18 -2.79
N ALA A 25 7.56 8.35 -2.42
CA ALA A 25 6.22 8.48 -1.91
C ALA A 25 5.21 8.15 -3.02
N CYS A 26 4.07 7.59 -2.63
CA CYS A 26 3.00 7.29 -3.55
C CYS A 26 2.54 8.55 -4.30
N SER A 27 2.60 8.51 -5.62
CA SER A 27 2.07 9.55 -6.50
C SER A 27 1.26 8.88 -7.61
N CYS A 28 -0.06 8.87 -7.44
CA CYS A 28 -0.95 8.23 -8.40
C CYS A 28 -1.01 9.03 -9.69
N PHE A 29 -0.90 8.35 -10.82
CA PHE A 29 -1.27 8.91 -12.10
C PHE A 29 -2.80 8.76 -12.29
N PRO A 30 -3.52 9.81 -12.70
CA PRO A 30 -4.96 9.72 -12.93
C PRO A 30 -5.28 8.70 -14.04
N GLY A 31 -6.35 7.93 -13.87
CA GLY A 31 -6.81 6.94 -14.82
C GLY A 31 -8.34 6.85 -14.84
N THR A 32 -8.87 6.36 -15.95
CA THR A 32 -10.29 6.01 -16.10
C THR A 32 -10.57 4.63 -15.50
N ILE A 33 -11.84 4.36 -15.18
CA ILE A 33 -12.28 3.04 -14.72
C ILE A 33 -11.90 1.94 -15.71
N GLY A 34 -12.00 2.20 -17.02
CA GLY A 34 -11.62 1.25 -18.07
C GLY A 34 -10.13 0.92 -18.03
N GLU A 35 -9.26 1.94 -17.91
CA GLU A 35 -7.81 1.72 -17.82
C GLU A 35 -7.40 0.98 -16.54
N HIS A 36 -8.10 1.21 -15.42
CA HIS A 36 -7.91 0.43 -14.19
C HIS A 36 -8.38 -1.02 -14.36
N PHE A 37 -9.53 -1.23 -15.01
CA PHE A 37 -10.06 -2.56 -15.32
C PHE A 37 -9.14 -3.36 -16.23
N ASP A 38 -8.57 -2.72 -17.24
CA ASP A 38 -7.67 -3.38 -18.20
C ASP A 38 -6.37 -3.84 -17.53
N ARG A 39 -5.85 -3.05 -16.59
CA ARG A 39 -4.59 -3.34 -15.88
C ARG A 39 -4.74 -4.35 -14.74
N ALA A 40 -5.91 -4.43 -14.12
CA ALA A 40 -6.14 -5.35 -13.01
C ALA A 40 -6.25 -6.80 -13.50
N ASP A 41 -5.75 -7.76 -12.73
CA ASP A 41 -5.97 -9.19 -13.01
C ASP A 41 -7.35 -9.61 -12.47
N GLU A 42 -7.72 -9.06 -11.31
CA GLU A 42 -8.94 -9.37 -10.60
C GLU A 42 -9.77 -8.10 -10.35
N VAL A 43 -11.06 -8.17 -10.69
CA VAL A 43 -12.00 -7.07 -10.45
C VAL A 43 -13.30 -7.64 -9.91
N PHE A 44 -13.78 -7.08 -8.80
CA PHE A 44 -15.02 -7.55 -8.17
C PHE A 44 -15.67 -6.48 -7.30
N VAL A 45 -16.95 -6.66 -7.03
CA VAL A 45 -17.68 -5.91 -6.00
C VAL A 45 -17.82 -6.77 -4.76
N GLY A 46 -17.46 -6.24 -3.60
CA GLY A 46 -17.56 -6.97 -2.34
C GLY A 46 -17.68 -6.08 -1.10
N THR A 47 -18.10 -6.70 0.01
CA THR A 47 -18.24 -6.04 1.31
C THR A 47 -17.11 -6.46 2.24
N VAL A 48 -16.41 -5.49 2.81
CA VAL A 48 -15.34 -5.74 3.80
C VAL A 48 -15.99 -6.20 5.10
N VAL A 49 -15.65 -7.40 5.57
CA VAL A 49 -16.22 -7.96 6.81
C VAL A 49 -15.24 -7.94 7.98
N ARG A 50 -13.93 -7.87 7.69
CA ARG A 50 -12.89 -7.85 8.70
C ARG A 50 -11.67 -7.10 8.18
N ALA A 51 -11.02 -6.34 9.04
CA ALA A 51 -9.70 -5.78 8.82
C ALA A 51 -8.72 -6.42 9.81
N GLY A 52 -7.47 -6.59 9.37
CA GLY A 52 -6.37 -7.12 10.14
C GLY A 52 -5.04 -6.64 9.57
N ARG A 53 -3.96 -7.13 10.15
CA ARG A 53 -2.60 -6.90 9.70
C ARG A 53 -1.88 -8.24 9.62
N ASP A 54 -1.16 -8.44 8.53
CA ASP A 54 -0.15 -9.49 8.42
C ASP A 54 1.17 -8.84 8.84
N PHE A 55 1.81 -9.40 9.86
CA PHE A 55 3.07 -8.89 10.38
C PHE A 55 4.19 -9.61 9.64
N GLY A 56 4.98 -8.84 8.90
CA GLY A 56 6.11 -9.35 8.13
C GLY A 56 7.30 -9.70 9.04
N ASP A 57 8.49 -9.69 8.45
CA ASP A 57 9.72 -9.83 9.23
C ASP A 57 9.88 -8.66 10.23
N SER A 58 10.10 -8.96 11.51
CA SER A 58 10.31 -7.94 12.54
C SER A 58 11.57 -7.09 12.32
N ASP A 59 12.53 -7.61 11.55
CA ASP A 59 13.74 -6.88 11.16
C ASP A 59 13.51 -5.92 9.97
N ASP A 60 12.38 -6.05 9.25
CA ASP A 60 11.96 -5.12 8.20
C ASP A 60 10.63 -4.40 8.57
N PRO A 61 10.69 -3.15 9.06
CA PRO A 61 9.50 -2.43 9.49
C PRO A 61 8.53 -2.09 8.34
N TYR A 62 8.88 -2.36 7.09
CA TYR A 62 8.08 -2.05 5.90
C TYR A 62 7.39 -3.28 5.28
N ASP A 63 7.61 -4.48 5.84
CA ASP A 63 7.03 -5.74 5.36
C ASP A 63 5.62 -6.01 5.94
N ASP A 64 5.16 -5.19 6.89
CA ASP A 64 3.79 -5.24 7.39
C ASP A 64 2.76 -4.93 6.30
N ARG A 65 1.69 -5.73 6.24
CA ARG A 65 0.60 -5.56 5.26
C ARG A 65 -0.78 -5.44 5.91
N SER A 66 -1.61 -4.55 5.40
CA SER A 66 -3.03 -4.48 5.76
C SER A 66 -3.80 -5.57 5.04
N VAL A 67 -4.63 -6.31 5.77
CA VAL A 67 -5.42 -7.43 5.25
C VAL A 67 -6.90 -7.17 5.47
N TYR A 68 -7.69 -7.20 4.41
CA TYR A 68 -9.13 -7.00 4.45
C TYR A 68 -9.84 -8.26 3.95
N ARG A 69 -10.59 -8.93 4.82
CA ARG A 69 -11.46 -10.04 4.39
C ARG A 69 -12.69 -9.46 3.71
N VAL A 70 -12.89 -9.84 2.45
CA VAL A 70 -14.01 -9.34 1.64
C VAL A 70 -14.93 -10.49 1.25
N LYS A 71 -16.23 -10.28 1.46
CA LYS A 71 -17.28 -11.14 0.90
C LYS A 71 -17.60 -10.66 -0.51
N VAL A 72 -17.24 -11.44 -1.51
CA VAL A 72 -17.48 -11.10 -2.92
C VAL A 72 -18.97 -11.24 -3.22
N SER A 73 -19.53 -10.22 -3.85
CA SER A 73 -20.93 -10.18 -4.29
C SER A 73 -21.07 -10.33 -5.80
N VAL A 74 -20.17 -9.70 -6.56
CA VAL A 74 -20.17 -9.74 -8.03
C VAL A 74 -18.73 -9.85 -8.53
N PRO A 75 -18.27 -11.00 -9.02
CA PRO A 75 -17.03 -11.09 -9.76
C PRO A 75 -17.20 -10.43 -11.14
N LEU A 76 -16.24 -9.62 -11.56
CA LEU A 76 -16.26 -8.89 -12.84
C LEU A 76 -15.10 -9.28 -13.77
N LYS A 77 -13.94 -9.64 -13.21
CA LYS A 77 -12.74 -10.11 -13.91
C LYS A 77 -11.93 -11.04 -13.01
N GLY A 78 -11.25 -12.02 -13.60
CA GLY A 78 -10.45 -13.00 -12.88
C GLY A 78 -11.29 -14.14 -12.27
N ASP A 79 -10.63 -15.06 -11.58
CA ASP A 79 -11.26 -16.19 -10.88
C ASP A 79 -11.38 -15.91 -9.37
N VAL A 80 -12.17 -14.90 -9.04
CA VAL A 80 -12.31 -14.46 -7.64
C VAL A 80 -13.36 -15.30 -6.92
N GLY A 81 -12.93 -16.03 -5.90
CA GLY A 81 -13.82 -16.82 -5.04
C GLY A 81 -14.82 -15.98 -4.24
N ALA A 82 -15.79 -16.64 -3.61
CA ALA A 82 -16.83 -15.97 -2.79
C ALA A 82 -16.25 -15.18 -1.58
N TRP A 83 -15.03 -15.52 -1.17
CA TRP A 83 -14.29 -14.86 -0.12
C TRP A 83 -12.85 -14.67 -0.54
N VAL A 84 -12.35 -13.45 -0.38
CA VAL A 84 -10.99 -13.10 -0.77
C VAL A 84 -10.36 -12.20 0.30
N ASN A 85 -9.05 -12.25 0.42
CA ASN A 85 -8.31 -11.29 1.22
C ASN A 85 -7.74 -10.22 0.29
N VAL A 86 -8.17 -8.97 0.46
CA VAL A 86 -7.52 -7.83 -0.19
C VAL A 86 -6.34 -7.42 0.67
N ILE A 87 -5.15 -7.46 0.10
CA ILE A 87 -3.90 -7.14 0.78
C ILE A 87 -3.31 -5.86 0.17
N THR A 88 -2.77 -4.99 1.02
CA THR A 88 -2.20 -3.70 0.61
C THR A 88 -1.13 -3.26 1.60
N ALA A 89 -0.24 -2.35 1.19
CA ALA A 89 0.66 -1.67 2.11
C ALA A 89 -0.12 -0.98 3.25
N THR A 90 0.54 -0.78 4.38
CA THR A 90 -0.10 -0.25 5.59
C THR A 90 -0.23 1.26 5.62
N ASP A 91 0.63 1.96 4.86
CA ASP A 91 0.70 3.42 4.83
C ASP A 91 0.42 3.96 3.43
N SER A 92 -0.32 5.07 3.34
CA SER A 92 -0.65 5.71 2.06
C SER A 92 0.58 6.24 1.33
N ALA A 93 1.66 6.59 2.03
CA ALA A 93 2.94 6.94 1.44
C ALA A 93 3.57 5.78 0.66
N GLN A 94 3.20 4.52 0.99
CA GLN A 94 3.57 3.30 0.28
C GLN A 94 2.45 2.80 -0.66
N CYS A 95 1.52 3.68 -1.04
CA CYS A 95 0.32 3.34 -1.80
C CYS A 95 -0.63 2.37 -1.08
N GLY A 96 -0.62 2.40 0.25
CA GLY A 96 -1.57 1.70 1.10
C GLY A 96 -3.00 2.18 0.87
N LEU A 97 -3.89 1.23 0.60
CA LEU A 97 -5.31 1.45 0.44
C LEU A 97 -6.04 1.22 1.77
N TRP A 98 -6.85 2.19 2.19
CA TRP A 98 -7.68 2.05 3.39
C TRP A 98 -9.10 1.60 3.05
N LEU A 99 -9.49 0.42 3.53
CA LEU A 99 -10.85 -0.11 3.38
C LEU A 99 -11.58 -0.17 4.73
N GLN A 100 -12.86 0.18 4.75
CA GLN A 100 -13.66 0.23 5.97
C GLN A 100 -14.52 -1.03 6.11
N VAL A 101 -14.49 -1.64 7.30
CA VAL A 101 -15.38 -2.76 7.64
C VAL A 101 -16.85 -2.33 7.56
N GLY A 102 -17.69 -3.18 6.97
CA GLY A 102 -19.10 -2.92 6.72
C GLY A 102 -19.39 -2.10 5.47
N LYS A 103 -18.37 -1.61 4.75
CA LYS A 103 -18.52 -0.89 3.49
C LYS A 103 -18.32 -1.81 2.29
N ARG A 104 -18.95 -1.43 1.19
CA ARG A 104 -18.92 -2.13 -0.10
C ARG A 104 -18.05 -1.34 -1.08
N TYR A 105 -17.25 -2.06 -1.85
CA TYR A 105 -16.29 -1.49 -2.79
C TYR A 105 -16.34 -2.23 -4.12
N LEU A 106 -16.07 -1.50 -5.20
CA LEU A 106 -15.55 -2.03 -6.45
C LEU A 106 -14.03 -2.08 -6.31
N VAL A 107 -13.46 -3.28 -6.26
CA VAL A 107 -12.05 -3.54 -6.03
C VAL A 107 -11.37 -3.91 -7.34
N PHE A 108 -10.19 -3.33 -7.55
CA PHE A 108 -9.25 -3.66 -8.61
C PHE A 108 -7.92 -4.08 -7.99
N GLY A 109 -7.34 -5.18 -8.45
CA GLY A 109 -6.05 -5.61 -7.97
C GLY A 109 -5.38 -6.66 -8.87
N ALA A 110 -4.15 -6.98 -8.51
CA ALA A 110 -3.40 -8.10 -9.07
C ALA A 110 -3.68 -9.37 -8.26
N GLU A 111 -3.50 -10.53 -8.87
CA GLU A 111 -3.50 -11.80 -8.15
C GLU A 111 -2.36 -11.80 -7.11
N GLY A 112 -2.66 -12.17 -5.87
CA GLY A 112 -1.67 -12.27 -4.81
C GLY A 112 -0.83 -13.55 -4.87
N GLU A 113 0.26 -13.57 -4.12
CA GLU A 113 1.18 -14.71 -4.08
C GLU A 113 0.56 -15.98 -3.48
N ARG A 114 -0.44 -15.81 -2.61
CA ARG A 114 -1.19 -16.90 -2.00
C ARG A 114 -2.58 -17.00 -2.62
N GLY A 115 -3.08 -18.22 -2.79
CA GLY A 115 -4.40 -18.43 -3.36
C GLY A 115 -5.51 -17.73 -2.54
N ASN A 116 -6.42 -17.04 -3.24
CA ASN A 116 -7.48 -16.19 -2.67
C ASN A 116 -6.97 -14.89 -2.02
N GLU A 117 -5.87 -14.34 -2.52
CA GLU A 117 -5.41 -12.99 -2.19
C GLU A 117 -5.47 -12.09 -3.44
N VAL A 118 -5.87 -10.84 -3.22
CA VAL A 118 -5.85 -9.77 -4.21
C VAL A 118 -4.94 -8.68 -3.70
N GLU A 119 -3.91 -8.32 -4.44
CA GLU A 119 -3.09 -7.16 -4.12
C GLU A 119 -3.71 -5.90 -4.71
N ALA A 120 -4.16 -5.00 -3.82
CA ALA A 120 -4.70 -3.72 -4.20
C ALA A 120 -3.80 -2.60 -3.67
N ASN A 121 -3.83 -1.45 -4.34
CA ASN A 121 -3.13 -0.25 -3.91
C ASN A 121 -4.00 0.99 -4.12
N LEU A 122 -3.58 2.10 -3.51
CA LEU A 122 -4.28 3.38 -3.53
C LEU A 122 -4.54 3.92 -4.95
N CYS A 123 -3.67 3.59 -5.91
CA CYS A 123 -3.75 4.06 -7.29
C CYS A 123 -4.49 3.09 -8.22
N GLY A 124 -5.00 1.96 -7.69
CA GLY A 124 -5.61 0.90 -8.49
C GLY A 124 -7.03 1.20 -9.00
N GLY A 125 -7.67 2.28 -8.53
CA GLY A 125 -9.03 2.64 -8.92
C GLY A 125 -10.14 2.07 -8.02
N THR A 126 -9.78 1.36 -6.95
CA THR A 126 -10.72 0.83 -5.95
C THR A 126 -11.52 1.96 -5.31
N GLN A 127 -12.85 1.83 -5.28
CA GLN A 127 -13.75 2.89 -4.82
C GLN A 127 -15.03 2.34 -4.15
N PRO A 128 -15.67 3.10 -3.23
CA PRO A 128 -16.94 2.71 -2.62
C PRO A 128 -18.08 2.60 -3.65
N VAL A 129 -19.05 1.71 -3.38
CA VAL A 129 -20.27 1.52 -4.20
C VAL A 129 -21.53 1.32 -3.37
#